data_AF-A0A920R4K3-F1
#
_entry.id   AF-A0A920R4K3-F1
#
_cell.length_a   1.000
_cell.length_b   1.000
_cell.length_c   1.000
_cell.angle_alpha   90.00
_cell.angle_beta   90.00
_cell.angle_gamma   90.00
#
_symmetry.space_group_name_H-M   'P 1'
#
loop_
_entity.id
_entity.type
_entity.pdbx_description
1 polymer ?
#
loop_
_entity_poly.entity_id
_entity_poly.type
_entity_poly.pdbx_seq_one_letter_code
_entity_poly.pdbx_strand_id
1 'polypeptide(L)'
;MTEAVFETNLSGLLYRGKVRDTYDLGDDRLLMVASDRISAFDVVMNQPIPGKGIILTEMSSFWFEVIEHVMPNHVIATVNDDLAMEAVEKNGALLELTPDFARRSMVIKKADRIDIECVVRNYIAGSAWAEYQQFGTMNGQSLQPGMRVLINLQNRYSRLQPKLSPAMICQ
;
A
#
# COMPACT_ATOMS: atom_id res chain seq x y z
N MET A 1 -12.09 -9.86 21.88
CA MET A 1 -11.04 -9.78 20.84
C MET A 1 -11.75 -9.69 19.50
N THR A 2 -11.32 -8.81 18.61
CA THR A 2 -11.88 -8.72 17.25
C THR A 2 -11.55 -9.99 16.48
N GLU A 3 -12.53 -10.59 15.82
CA GLU A 3 -12.31 -11.74 14.95
C GLU A 3 -11.45 -11.32 13.74
N ALA A 4 -10.57 -12.21 13.28
CA ALA A 4 -9.72 -11.92 12.15
C ALA A 4 -10.51 -11.98 10.84
N VAL A 5 -10.39 -10.94 10.01
CA VAL A 5 -11.06 -10.90 8.70
C VAL A 5 -10.11 -11.46 7.66
N PHE A 6 -10.30 -12.74 7.34
CA PHE A 6 -9.54 -13.37 6.26
C PHE A 6 -10.09 -12.98 4.88
N GLU A 7 -11.41 -12.96 4.71
CA GLU A 7 -12.09 -12.59 3.47
C GLU A 7 -13.30 -11.71 3.79
N THR A 8 -13.65 -10.84 2.84
CA THR A 8 -14.87 -10.04 2.91
C THR A 8 -15.86 -10.51 1.85
N ASN A 9 -17.16 -10.51 2.17
CA ASN A 9 -18.22 -11.02 1.32
C ASN A 9 -19.26 -9.93 1.04
N LEU A 10 -18.80 -8.77 0.56
CA LEU A 10 -19.68 -7.68 0.14
C LEU A 10 -20.08 -7.85 -1.33
N SER A 11 -21.19 -7.24 -1.74
CA SER A 11 -21.57 -7.21 -3.15
C SER A 11 -20.60 -6.37 -4.01
N GLY A 12 -20.43 -6.75 -5.29
CA GLY A 12 -19.65 -5.97 -6.24
C GLY A 12 -18.13 -6.15 -6.14
N LEU A 13 -17.64 -7.31 -5.67
CA LEU A 13 -16.20 -7.61 -5.63
C LEU A 13 -15.60 -7.55 -7.03
N LEU A 14 -14.65 -6.65 -7.24
CA LEU A 14 -13.89 -6.55 -8.49
C LEU A 14 -12.63 -7.40 -8.46
N TYR A 15 -11.87 -7.29 -7.36
CA TYR A 15 -10.57 -7.91 -7.24
C TYR A 15 -10.21 -8.22 -5.80
N ARG A 16 -9.70 -9.43 -5.56
CA ARG A 16 -9.12 -9.86 -4.29
C ARG A 16 -7.62 -9.98 -4.45
N GLY A 17 -6.90 -9.01 -3.91
CA GLY A 17 -5.45 -9.05 -3.83
C GLY A 17 -4.95 -9.86 -2.64
N LYS A 18 -3.63 -9.91 -2.46
CA LYS A 18 -2.98 -10.63 -1.34
C LYS A 18 -3.53 -10.19 0.03
N VAL A 19 -3.74 -8.89 0.22
CA VAL A 19 -4.11 -8.30 1.53
C VAL A 19 -5.27 -7.30 1.48
N ARG A 20 -5.88 -7.07 0.32
CA ARG A 20 -7.03 -6.15 0.17
C ARG A 20 -8.07 -6.75 -0.77
N ASP A 21 -9.33 -6.49 -0.47
CA ASP A 21 -10.47 -6.77 -1.34
C ASP A 21 -10.97 -5.41 -1.88
N THR A 22 -11.25 -5.33 -3.18
CA THR A 22 -11.65 -4.09 -3.87
C THR A 22 -13.03 -4.28 -4.49
N TYR A 23 -13.94 -3.36 -4.20
CA TYR A 23 -15.33 -3.40 -4.67
C TYR A 23 -15.64 -2.19 -5.53
N ASP A 24 -16.49 -2.38 -6.53
CA ASP A 24 -17.01 -1.30 -7.36
C ASP A 24 -18.11 -0.55 -6.62
N LEU A 25 -18.03 0.77 -6.60
CA LEU A 25 -19.09 1.64 -6.09
C LEU A 25 -19.78 2.43 -7.21
N GLY A 26 -19.39 2.23 -8.47
CA GLY A 26 -19.84 3.06 -9.58
C GLY A 26 -19.28 4.49 -9.51
N ASP A 27 -19.62 5.29 -10.52
CA ASP A 27 -19.18 6.70 -10.66
C ASP A 27 -17.68 6.92 -10.46
N ASP A 28 -16.85 6.02 -11.00
CA ASP A 28 -15.39 6.08 -10.91
C ASP A 28 -14.84 5.97 -9.47
N ARG A 29 -15.62 5.33 -8.57
CA ARG A 29 -15.27 5.12 -7.16
C ARG A 29 -15.10 3.64 -6.84
N LEU A 30 -14.19 3.34 -5.91
CA LEU A 30 -13.94 2.00 -5.40
C LEU A 30 -13.96 2.00 -3.88
N LEU A 31 -14.41 0.90 -3.29
CA LEU A 31 -14.20 0.60 -1.88
C LEU A 31 -13.01 -0.35 -1.75
N MET A 32 -11.96 0.09 -1.06
CA MET A 32 -10.84 -0.77 -0.70
C MET A 32 -11.01 -1.23 0.75
N VAL A 33 -11.01 -2.55 0.96
CA VAL A 33 -11.11 -3.15 2.30
C VAL A 33 -9.83 -3.93 2.61
N ALA A 34 -9.11 -3.56 3.66
CA ALA A 34 -7.89 -4.22 4.10
C ALA A 34 -8.22 -5.45 4.96
N SER A 35 -7.75 -6.62 4.54
CA SER A 35 -7.92 -7.86 5.30
C SER A 35 -6.81 -8.05 6.33
N ASP A 36 -7.00 -9.05 7.18
CA ASP A 36 -6.01 -9.50 8.16
C ASP A 36 -5.04 -10.55 7.57
N ARG A 37 -5.16 -10.83 6.25
CA ARG A 37 -4.22 -11.68 5.51
C ARG A 37 -2.83 -11.05 5.51
N ILE A 38 -1.82 -11.91 5.50
CA ILE A 38 -0.41 -11.54 5.35
C ILE A 38 0.21 -12.38 4.23
N SER A 39 1.12 -11.80 3.46
CA SER A 39 1.86 -12.49 2.41
C SER A 39 3.36 -12.30 2.56
N ALA A 40 4.12 -13.34 2.26
CA ALA A 40 5.58 -13.28 2.13
C ALA A 40 6.00 -14.15 0.95
N PHE A 41 7.02 -13.72 0.20
CA PHE A 41 7.50 -14.42 -1.00
C PHE A 41 6.36 -14.78 -1.97
N ASP A 42 5.45 -13.82 -2.19
CA ASP A 42 4.26 -13.95 -3.05
C ASP A 42 3.21 -14.97 -2.63
N VAL A 43 3.37 -15.61 -1.47
CA VAL A 43 2.40 -16.57 -0.92
C VAL A 43 1.61 -15.92 0.22
N VAL A 44 0.28 -16.03 0.17
CA VAL A 44 -0.62 -15.64 1.28
C VAL A 44 -0.59 -16.74 2.34
N MET A 45 -0.36 -16.36 3.59
CA MET A 45 -0.29 -17.30 4.71
C MET A 45 -1.70 -17.73 5.16
N ASN A 46 -1.80 -18.95 5.69
CA ASN A 46 -3.07 -19.50 6.19
C ASN A 46 -3.56 -18.84 7.49
N GLN A 47 -2.65 -18.28 8.29
CA GLN A 47 -2.99 -17.66 9.57
C GLN A 47 -3.03 -16.13 9.43
N PRO A 48 -4.20 -15.49 9.60
CA PRO A 48 -4.29 -14.04 9.60
C PRO A 48 -3.73 -13.43 10.89
N ILE A 49 -3.45 -12.13 10.85
CA ILE A 49 -3.08 -11.33 12.02
C ILE A 49 -4.29 -10.45 12.37
N PRO A 50 -5.09 -10.79 13.40
CA PRO A 50 -6.30 -10.04 13.75
C PRO A 50 -6.03 -8.55 13.93
N GLY A 51 -6.83 -7.69 13.29
CA GLY A 51 -6.73 -6.23 13.40
C GLY A 51 -5.63 -5.58 12.55
N LYS A 52 -4.81 -6.35 11.83
CA LYS A 52 -3.79 -5.83 10.91
C LYS A 52 -4.40 -4.92 9.84
N GLY A 53 -5.55 -5.29 9.29
CA GLY A 53 -6.25 -4.51 8.26
C GLY A 53 -6.60 -3.10 8.74
N ILE A 54 -7.08 -2.99 9.98
CA ILE A 54 -7.44 -1.71 10.62
C ILE A 54 -6.18 -0.84 10.76
N ILE A 55 -5.13 -1.38 11.40
CA ILE A 55 -3.88 -0.64 11.66
C ILE A 55 -3.25 -0.12 10.35
N LEU A 56 -3.22 -0.96 9.31
CA LEU A 56 -2.64 -0.55 8.01
C LEU A 56 -3.50 0.48 7.28
N THR A 57 -4.81 0.45 7.48
CA THR A 57 -5.73 1.45 6.93
C THR A 57 -5.54 2.80 7.63
N GLU A 58 -5.53 2.81 8.97
CA GLU A 58 -5.27 4.01 9.78
C GLU A 58 -3.89 4.61 9.46
N MET A 59 -2.86 3.78 9.31
CA MET A 59 -1.52 4.25 8.93
C MET A 59 -1.49 4.83 7.50
N SER A 60 -2.23 4.24 6.57
CA SER A 60 -2.35 4.78 5.20
C SER A 60 -3.05 6.14 5.23
N SER A 61 -4.17 6.25 5.95
CA SER A 61 -4.90 7.51 6.14
C SER A 61 -4.00 8.63 6.68
N PHE A 62 -3.23 8.34 7.73
CA PHE A 62 -2.26 9.29 8.29
C PHE A 62 -1.25 9.79 7.24
N TRP A 63 -0.67 8.88 6.44
CA TRP A 63 0.30 9.28 5.42
C TRP A 63 -0.32 10.09 4.29
N PHE A 64 -1.53 9.78 3.86
CA PHE A 64 -2.24 10.56 2.84
C PHE A 64 -2.51 11.99 3.30
N GLU A 65 -2.91 12.17 4.55
CA GLU A 65 -3.08 13.50 5.16
C GLU A 65 -1.75 14.26 5.22
N VAL A 66 -0.67 13.61 5.68
CA VAL A 66 0.65 14.22 5.76
C VAL A 66 1.16 14.70 4.40
N ILE A 67 0.92 13.96 3.32
CA ILE A 67 1.46 14.27 1.98
C ILE A 67 0.48 15.00 1.06
N GLU A 68 -0.72 15.34 1.53
CA GLU A 68 -1.76 15.98 0.71
C GLU A 68 -1.27 17.25 0.03
N HIS A 69 -0.47 18.05 0.74
CA HIS A 69 0.14 19.28 0.23
C HIS A 69 1.28 19.06 -0.77
N VAL A 70 1.80 17.83 -0.89
CA VAL A 70 2.92 17.47 -1.79
C VAL A 70 2.38 17.04 -3.15
N MET A 71 1.33 16.20 -3.18
CA MET A 71 0.72 15.74 -4.42
C MET A 71 -0.73 15.28 -4.22
N PRO A 72 -1.57 15.36 -5.28
CA PRO A 72 -2.88 14.74 -5.27
C PRO A 72 -2.78 13.23 -5.00
N ASN A 73 -3.74 12.70 -4.26
CA ASN A 73 -3.89 11.26 -4.01
C ASN A 73 -5.31 10.80 -4.37
N HIS A 74 -5.54 9.48 -4.34
CA HIS A 74 -6.82 8.90 -4.78
C HIS A 74 -7.88 8.81 -3.68
N VAL A 75 -7.60 9.24 -2.45
CA VAL A 75 -8.53 9.04 -1.33
C VAL A 75 -9.67 10.05 -1.43
N ILE A 76 -10.91 9.55 -1.30
CA ILE A 76 -12.12 10.37 -1.24
C ILE A 76 -12.61 10.46 0.20
N ALA A 77 -12.66 9.33 0.90
CA ALA A 77 -13.08 9.26 2.29
C ALA A 77 -12.38 8.12 3.01
N THR A 78 -12.08 8.33 4.29
CA THR A 78 -11.52 7.33 5.19
C THR A 78 -12.43 7.19 6.40
N VAL A 79 -12.25 6.11 7.16
CA VAL A 79 -13.05 5.89 8.39
C VAL A 79 -12.86 6.97 9.46
N ASN A 80 -11.80 7.77 9.39
CA ASN A 80 -11.54 8.83 10.36
C ASN A 80 -12.13 10.19 9.93
N ASP A 81 -12.76 10.24 8.76
CA ASP A 81 -13.39 11.45 8.21
C ASP A 81 -14.89 11.22 8.04
N ASP A 82 -15.63 11.43 9.14
CA ASP A 82 -17.08 11.27 9.18
C ASP A 82 -17.78 12.17 8.15
N LEU A 83 -17.29 13.40 7.93
CA LEU A 83 -17.86 14.33 6.96
C LEU A 83 -17.68 13.84 5.53
N ALA A 84 -16.48 13.36 5.17
CA ALA A 84 -16.25 12.78 3.86
C ALA A 84 -17.09 11.52 3.67
N MET A 85 -17.22 10.66 4.69
CA MET A 85 -18.04 9.44 4.61
C MET A 85 -19.53 9.74 4.49
N GLU A 86 -20.03 10.82 5.10
CA GLU A 86 -21.42 11.29 4.91
C GLU A 86 -21.66 11.86 3.51
N ALA A 87 -20.65 12.52 2.93
CA ALA A 87 -20.73 13.07 1.59
C ALA A 87 -20.69 12.01 0.48
N VAL A 88 -20.14 10.82 0.76
CA VAL A 88 -20.16 9.71 -0.18
C VAL A 88 -21.57 9.12 -0.26
N GLU A 89 -22.18 9.22 -1.44
CA GLU A 89 -23.43 8.51 -1.73
C GLU A 89 -23.28 7.02 -1.43
N LYS A 90 -24.14 6.50 -0.56
CA LYS A 90 -24.11 5.10 -0.14
C LYS A 90 -24.77 4.23 -1.20
N ASN A 91 -23.96 3.41 -1.86
CA ASN A 91 -24.41 2.44 -2.86
C ASN A 91 -23.56 1.15 -2.76
N GLY A 92 -24.02 0.07 -3.41
CA GLY A 92 -23.27 -1.19 -3.49
C GLY A 92 -22.73 -1.68 -2.15
N ALA A 93 -21.44 -2.03 -2.11
CA ALA A 93 -20.75 -2.53 -0.92
C ALA A 93 -20.78 -1.56 0.28
N LEU A 94 -20.96 -0.24 0.08
CA LEU A 94 -21.08 0.71 1.19
C LEU A 94 -22.36 0.52 2.00
N LEU A 95 -23.44 0.01 1.39
CA LEU A 95 -24.69 -0.26 2.10
C LEU A 95 -24.58 -1.47 3.04
N GLU A 96 -23.62 -2.35 2.78
CA GLU A 96 -23.37 -3.58 3.53
C GLU A 96 -22.26 -3.42 4.57
N LEU A 97 -21.64 -2.23 4.66
CA LEU A 97 -20.56 -1.97 5.59
C LEU A 97 -21.03 -2.05 7.04
N THR A 98 -20.42 -2.98 7.78
CA THR A 98 -20.49 -3.01 9.24
C THR A 98 -19.46 -2.03 9.83
N PRO A 99 -19.62 -1.60 11.10
CA PRO A 99 -18.61 -0.77 11.76
C PRO A 99 -17.20 -1.39 11.76
N ASP A 100 -17.08 -2.72 11.84
CA ASP A 100 -15.78 -3.39 11.79
C ASP A 100 -15.13 -3.33 10.39
N PHE A 101 -15.92 -3.47 9.33
CA PHE A 101 -15.42 -3.31 7.97
C PHE A 101 -15.14 -1.85 7.64
N ALA A 102 -15.93 -0.90 8.14
CA ALA A 102 -15.69 0.51 7.94
C ALA A 102 -14.28 0.91 8.40
N ARG A 103 -13.85 0.44 9.58
CA ARG A 103 -12.52 0.75 10.17
C ARG A 103 -11.31 0.25 9.40
N ARG A 104 -11.52 -0.67 8.47
CA ARG A 104 -10.47 -1.23 7.59
C ARG A 104 -10.73 -0.86 6.13
N SER A 105 -11.58 0.13 5.88
CA SER A 105 -11.99 0.52 4.54
C SER A 105 -11.62 1.96 4.20
N MET A 106 -11.44 2.23 2.91
CA MET A 106 -11.30 3.57 2.35
C MET A 106 -12.07 3.64 1.03
N VAL A 107 -12.75 4.75 0.79
CA VAL A 107 -13.34 5.07 -0.52
C VAL A 107 -12.29 5.81 -1.32
N ILE A 108 -11.98 5.31 -2.50
CA ILE A 108 -10.98 5.90 -3.39
C ILE A 108 -11.58 6.18 -4.76
N LYS A 109 -10.95 7.10 -5.48
CA LYS A 109 -11.15 7.28 -6.91
C LYS A 109 -10.42 6.18 -7.67
N LYS A 110 -11.06 5.63 -8.70
CA LYS A 110 -10.38 4.76 -9.66
C LYS A 110 -9.31 5.56 -10.41
N ALA A 111 -8.19 4.92 -10.70
CA ALA A 111 -7.06 5.56 -11.36
C ALA A 111 -6.46 4.62 -12.40
N ASP A 112 -6.01 5.18 -13.52
CA ASP A 112 -5.20 4.45 -14.48
C ASP A 112 -3.81 4.20 -13.90
N ARG A 113 -3.46 2.92 -13.75
CA ARG A 113 -2.19 2.52 -13.16
C ARG A 113 -1.06 2.72 -14.16
N ILE A 114 0.03 3.32 -13.70
CA ILE A 114 1.33 3.20 -14.36
C ILE A 114 1.96 1.90 -13.85
N ASP A 115 2.25 0.94 -14.73
CA ASP A 115 2.74 -0.40 -14.39
C ASP A 115 4.23 -0.41 -13.96
N ILE A 116 4.56 0.40 -12.95
CA ILE A 116 5.89 0.54 -12.37
C ILE A 116 5.76 0.62 -10.85
N GLU A 117 6.63 -0.07 -10.12
CA GLU A 117 6.75 0.13 -8.68
C GLU A 117 7.78 1.23 -8.36
N CYS A 118 7.32 2.32 -7.76
CA CYS A 118 8.16 3.42 -7.32
C CYS A 118 8.77 3.14 -5.93
N VAL A 119 9.91 2.44 -5.91
CA VAL A 119 10.60 2.11 -4.65
C VAL A 119 11.68 3.15 -4.35
N VAL A 120 11.63 3.76 -3.16
CA VAL A 120 12.61 4.73 -2.69
C VAL A 120 13.48 4.12 -1.59
N ARG A 121 14.81 4.26 -1.70
CA ARG A 121 15.77 3.66 -0.75
C ARG A 121 16.65 4.72 -0.12
N ASN A 122 16.60 4.82 1.20
CA ASN A 122 17.58 5.58 1.98
C ASN A 122 18.72 4.71 2.55
N TYR A 123 18.50 3.39 2.61
CA TYR A 123 19.46 2.41 3.09
C TYR A 123 19.60 1.27 2.09
N ILE A 124 20.81 0.71 1.94
CA ILE A 124 21.01 -0.48 1.12
C ILE A 124 20.61 -1.74 1.89
N ALA A 125 19.60 -2.45 1.39
CA ALA A 125 19.07 -3.67 1.99
C ALA A 125 18.28 -4.48 0.96
N GLY A 126 17.98 -5.74 1.29
CA GLY A 126 17.19 -6.63 0.44
C GLY A 126 17.82 -6.85 -0.94
N SER A 127 17.01 -6.83 -1.99
CA SER A 127 17.46 -7.06 -3.38
C SER A 127 18.56 -6.10 -3.83
N ALA A 128 18.54 -4.84 -3.40
CA ALA A 128 19.59 -3.87 -3.72
C ALA A 128 20.95 -4.24 -3.09
N TRP A 129 20.94 -4.83 -1.89
CA TRP A 129 22.17 -5.33 -1.26
C TRP A 129 22.67 -6.60 -1.97
N ALA A 130 21.76 -7.50 -2.35
CA ALA A 130 22.12 -8.70 -3.10
C ALA A 130 22.78 -8.36 -4.46
N GLU A 131 22.22 -7.40 -5.20
CA GLU A 131 22.83 -6.89 -6.45
C GLU A 131 24.22 -6.30 -6.21
N TYR A 132 24.36 -5.46 -5.17
CA TYR A 132 25.65 -4.85 -4.85
C TYR A 132 26.72 -5.89 -4.51
N GLN A 133 26.38 -6.94 -3.76
CA GLN A 133 27.34 -7.99 -3.43
C GLN A 133 27.85 -8.73 -4.66
N GLN A 134 27.01 -8.86 -5.69
CA GLN A 134 27.36 -9.60 -6.91
C GLN A 134 28.04 -8.73 -7.96
N PHE A 135 27.59 -7.48 -8.13
CA PHE A 135 27.98 -6.63 -9.25
C PHE A 135 28.51 -5.24 -8.85
N GLY A 136 28.45 -4.88 -7.56
CA GLY A 136 28.81 -3.55 -7.09
C GLY A 136 27.84 -2.45 -7.53
N THR A 137 26.61 -2.82 -7.94
CA THR A 137 25.60 -1.91 -8.47
C THR A 137 24.30 -1.90 -7.64
N MET A 138 23.47 -0.88 -7.87
CA MET A 138 22.06 -0.83 -7.44
C MET A 138 21.22 -0.28 -8.60
N ASN A 139 20.29 -1.09 -9.10
CA ASN A 139 19.53 -0.85 -10.34
C ASN A 139 20.47 -0.58 -11.53
N GLY A 140 21.53 -1.38 -11.66
CA GLY A 140 22.53 -1.25 -12.71
C GLY A 140 23.48 -0.04 -12.56
N GLN A 141 23.28 0.82 -11.57
CA GLN A 141 24.18 1.95 -11.32
C GLN A 141 25.27 1.56 -10.33
N SER A 142 26.54 1.76 -10.70
CA SER A 142 27.67 1.48 -9.82
C SER A 142 27.59 2.25 -8.51
N LEU A 143 27.90 1.56 -7.42
CA LEU A 143 28.09 2.13 -6.10
C LEU A 143 29.58 2.07 -5.72
N GLN A 144 30.00 2.91 -4.78
CA GLN A 144 31.36 2.91 -4.24
C GLN A 144 31.69 1.53 -3.64
N PRO A 145 32.96 1.10 -3.72
CA PRO A 145 33.44 -0.08 -3.02
C PRO A 145 33.29 0.04 -1.50
N GLY A 146 33.17 -1.12 -0.82
CA GLY A 146 33.15 -1.18 0.65
C GLY A 146 31.85 -0.76 1.31
N MET A 147 30.72 -0.75 0.58
CA MET A 147 29.40 -0.59 1.20
C MET A 147 29.11 -1.75 2.15
N ARG A 148 28.28 -1.48 3.15
CA ARG A 148 27.78 -2.46 4.10
C ARG A 148 26.26 -2.44 4.08
N VAL A 149 25.64 -3.57 4.39
CA VAL A 149 24.18 -3.63 4.58
C VAL A 149 23.75 -2.60 5.63
N LEU A 150 22.58 -1.98 5.42
CA LEU A 150 22.05 -0.88 6.25
C LEU A 150 22.92 0.37 6.29
N ILE A 151 23.82 0.59 5.32
CA ILE A 151 24.48 1.89 5.17
C ILE A 151 23.48 2.92 4.64
N ASN A 152 23.47 4.10 5.27
CA ASN A 152 22.69 5.24 4.81
C ASN A 152 23.30 5.80 3.51
N LEU A 153 22.48 5.91 2.47
CA LEU A 153 22.90 6.34 1.13
C LEU A 153 23.07 7.86 1.01
N GLN A 154 22.35 8.66 1.81
CA GLN A 154 22.46 10.13 1.83
C GLN A 154 23.80 10.59 2.44
N ASN A 155 24.24 9.96 3.53
CA ASN A 155 25.46 10.39 4.26
C ASN A 155 26.77 10.16 3.48
N ARG A 156 26.77 9.35 2.43
CA ARG A 156 27.96 9.03 1.63
C ARG A 156 27.95 9.64 0.23
N TYR A 157 26.81 10.17 -0.22
CA TYR A 157 26.67 10.72 -1.56
C TYR A 157 25.78 11.94 -1.58
N SER A 158 26.40 13.12 -1.69
CA SER A 158 25.70 14.40 -1.89
C SER A 158 24.89 14.48 -3.20
N ARG A 159 25.12 13.55 -4.14
CA ARG A 159 24.38 13.42 -5.41
C ARG A 159 23.33 12.31 -5.41
N LEU A 160 23.24 11.47 -4.37
CA LEU A 160 22.17 10.49 -4.27
C LEU A 160 20.98 11.14 -3.56
N GLN A 161 20.18 11.87 -4.34
CA GLN A 161 18.77 12.02 -3.98
C GLN A 161 18.13 10.63 -3.79
N PRO A 162 17.05 10.49 -3.01
CA PRO A 162 16.34 9.23 -2.87
C PRO A 162 16.19 8.57 -4.25
N LYS A 163 16.90 7.46 -4.46
CA LYS A 163 16.93 6.81 -5.77
C LYS A 163 15.61 6.07 -5.93
N LEU A 164 14.77 6.57 -6.82
CA LEU A 164 13.64 5.83 -7.37
C LEU A 164 14.20 4.64 -8.14
N SER A 165 13.96 3.45 -7.61
CA SER A 165 14.16 2.21 -8.35
C SER A 165 12.80 1.80 -8.92
N PRO A 166 12.57 1.95 -10.24
CA PRO A 166 11.46 1.27 -10.86
C PRO A 166 11.72 -0.24 -10.73
N ALA A 167 10.95 -0.94 -9.91
CA ALA A 167 10.89 -2.40 -10.02
C ALA A 167 9.82 -2.71 -11.07
N MET A 168 10.24 -3.36 -12.16
CA MET A 168 9.32 -3.91 -13.15
C MET A 168 8.82 -5.24 -12.60
N ILE A 169 7.63 -5.24 -11.99
CA ILE A 169 6.93 -6.47 -11.66
C ILE A 169 5.82 -6.66 -12.67
N CYS A 170 5.89 -7.77 -13.39
CA CYS A 170 4.77 -8.34 -14.12
C CYS A 170 3.75 -8.79 -13.05
N GLN A 171 2.68 -8.03 -12.83
CA GLN A 171 1.51 -8.46 -12.05
C GLN A 171 0.44 -8.99 -12.98
#